data_AF-A0A2N5A2Q5-F1
#
_entry.id   AF-A0A2N5A2Q5-F1
#
_cell.length_a   1.000
_cell.length_b   1.000
_cell.length_c   1.000
_cell.angle_alpha   90.00
_cell.angle_beta   90.00
_cell.angle_gamma   90.00
#
_symmetry.space_group_name_H-M   'P 1'
#
loop_
_entity.id
_entity.type
_entity.pdbx_description
1 polymer ?
#
loop_
_entity_poly.entity_id
_entity_poly.type
_entity_poly.pdbx_seq_one_letter_code
_entity_poly.pdbx_strand_id
1 'polypeptide(L)' 'SMVDKGVTVMVTTHFMDEAEYCDRIGLVYHGKLIASGTPDALKAQAADDSQTDPTMELAFITLINRWDKENSHEQ' A
#
# COMPACT_ATOMS: atom_id res chain seq x y z
N SER A 1 21.96 -5.62 13.18
CA SER A 1 21.74 -5.17 11.78
C SER A 1 21.88 -3.64 11.71
N MET A 2 22.05 -3.00 10.53
CA MET A 2 22.06 -1.50 10.44
C MET A 2 20.74 -0.88 10.94
N VAL A 3 19.66 -1.66 10.92
CA VAL A 3 18.32 -1.29 11.42
C VAL A 3 18.29 -1.15 12.96
N ASP A 4 19.18 -1.85 13.69
CA ASP A 4 19.27 -1.76 15.17
C ASP A 4 19.97 -0.48 15.66
N LYS A 5 20.45 0.39 14.75
CA LYS A 5 21.18 1.62 15.09
C LYS A 5 20.34 2.90 14.97
N GLY A 6 19.02 2.78 14.81
CA GLY A 6 18.12 3.93 14.65
C GLY A 6 18.20 4.60 13.27
N VAL A 7 18.58 3.84 12.24
CA VAL A 7 18.66 4.32 10.85
C VAL A 7 17.39 3.94 10.12
N THR A 8 16.74 4.93 9.49
CA THR A 8 15.59 4.70 8.59
C THR A 8 16.09 4.42 7.18
N VAL A 9 15.61 3.33 6.58
CA VAL A 9 15.86 2.99 5.18
C VAL A 9 14.56 3.18 4.41
N MET A 10 14.62 3.89 3.29
CA MET A 10 13.50 4.06 2.37
C MET A 10 13.79 3.31 1.08
N VAL A 11 12.87 2.43 0.69
CA VAL A 11 12.95 1.62 -0.53
C VAL A 11 11.76 1.97 -1.42
N THR A 12 12.00 2.10 -2.72
CA THR A 12 10.96 2.24 -3.74
C THR A 12 11.03 1.03 -4.67
N THR A 13 9.96 0.25 -4.72
CA THR A 13 9.84 -0.91 -5.61
C THR A 13 8.45 -0.94 -6.22
N HIS A 14 8.34 -1.62 -7.37
CA HIS A 14 7.06 -1.92 -8.00
C HIS A 14 6.65 -3.39 -7.79
N PHE A 15 7.50 -4.19 -7.15
CA PHE A 15 7.21 -5.56 -6.76
C PHE A 15 6.56 -5.56 -5.37
N MET A 16 5.29 -5.94 -5.29
CA MET A 16 4.55 -5.89 -4.03
C MET A 16 5.10 -6.89 -3.01
N ASP A 17 5.55 -8.08 -3.44
CA ASP A 17 6.25 -9.06 -2.61
C ASP A 17 7.47 -8.46 -1.90
N GLU A 18 8.23 -7.60 -2.57
CA GLU A 18 9.39 -6.93 -1.97
C GLU A 18 8.96 -5.86 -0.95
N ALA A 19 7.86 -5.16 -1.23
CA ALA A 19 7.30 -4.15 -0.35
C ALA A 19 6.74 -4.75 0.95
N GLU A 20 6.23 -5.98 0.91
CA GLU A 20 5.71 -6.69 2.09
C GLU A 20 6.76 -6.93 3.18
N TYR A 21 8.06 -6.94 2.85
CA TYR A 21 9.13 -7.04 3.84
C TYR A 21 9.37 -5.74 4.63
N CYS A 22 8.75 -4.64 4.24
CA CYS A 22 8.91 -3.35 4.91
C CYS A 22 7.98 -3.23 6.12
N ASP A 23 8.45 -2.58 7.19
CA ASP A 23 7.63 -2.29 8.38
C ASP A 23 6.41 -1.43 8.03
N ARG A 24 6.57 -0.55 7.04
CA ARG A 24 5.54 0.36 6.55
C ARG A 24 5.66 0.54 5.04
N ILE A 25 4.52 0.63 4.39
CA ILE A 25 4.39 0.90 2.96
C ILE A 25 3.67 2.24 2.77
N GLY A 26 4.07 2.99 1.76
CA GLY A 26 3.34 4.14 1.23
C GLY A 26 2.99 3.88 -0.23
N LEU A 27 1.71 3.94 -0.57
CA LEU A 27 1.25 3.82 -1.95
C LEU A 27 1.12 5.21 -2.57
N VAL A 28 1.85 5.44 -3.66
CA VAL A 28 1.87 6.71 -4.37
C VAL A 28 1.22 6.55 -5.74
N TYR A 29 0.23 7.40 -6.04
CA TYR A 29 -0.49 7.41 -7.31
C TYR A 29 -0.76 8.85 -7.74
N HIS A 30 -0.55 9.17 -9.02
CA HIS A 30 -0.58 10.54 -9.55
C HIS A 30 0.20 11.58 -8.71
N GLY A 31 1.35 11.17 -8.15
CA GLY A 31 2.19 12.04 -7.30
C GLY A 31 1.61 12.35 -5.92
N LYS A 32 0.50 11.72 -5.53
CA LYS A 32 -0.10 11.82 -4.19
C LYS A 32 0.09 10.51 -3.43
N LEU A 33 0.29 10.61 -2.12
CA LEU A 33 0.25 9.44 -1.22
C LEU A 33 -1.21 9.07 -0.99
N ILE A 34 -1.66 7.96 -1.56
CA ILE A 34 -3.08 7.53 -1.50
C ILE A 34 -3.37 6.62 -0.31
N ALA A 35 -2.36 5.92 0.20
CA ALA A 35 -2.47 5.11 1.40
C ALA A 35 -1.11 4.92 2.07
N SER A 36 -1.08 4.73 3.39
CA SER A 36 0.13 4.33 4.11
C SER A 36 -0.24 3.54 5.36
N GLY A 37 0.56 2.52 5.67
CA GLY A 37 0.34 1.65 6.81
C GLY A 37 1.31 0.48 6.83
N THR A 38 1.11 -0.47 7.74
CA THR A 38 1.76 -1.78 7.65
C THR A 38 1.19 -2.55 6.44
N PRO A 39 1.92 -3.55 5.90
CA PRO A 39 1.40 -4.39 4.82
C PRO A 39 0.02 -4.99 5.16
N ASP A 40 -0.13 -5.53 6.37
CA ASP A 40 -1.41 -6.12 6.81
C ASP A 40 -2.54 -5.09 6.92
N ALA A 41 -2.24 -3.85 7.35
CA ALA A 41 -3.25 -2.81 7.41
C ALA A 41 -3.69 -2.33 6.01
N LEU A 42 -2.81 -2.38 5.02
CA LEU A 42 -3.16 -2.09 3.63
C LEU A 42 -3.99 -3.22 3.02
N LYS A 43 -3.60 -4.48 3.23
CA LYS A 43 -4.38 -5.67 2.82
C LYS A 43 -5.78 -5.65 3.42
N ALA A 44 -5.90 -5.39 4.73
CA ALA A 44 -7.18 -5.31 5.42
C ALA A 44 -8.13 -4.26 4.83
N GLN A 45 -7.62 -3.17 4.23
CA GLN A 45 -8.47 -2.18 3.57
C GLN A 45 -9.13 -2.72 2.31
N ALA A 46 -8.54 -3.72 1.64
CA ALA A 46 -9.09 -4.35 0.46
C ALA A 46 -9.80 -5.68 0.73
N ALA A 47 -9.83 -6.14 1.98
CA ALA A 47 -10.55 -7.34 2.35
C ALA A 47 -12.06 -7.12 2.22
N ASP A 48 -12.77 -8.14 1.76
CA ASP A 48 -14.24 -8.17 1.69
C ASP A 48 -14.79 -9.58 1.97
N ASP A 49 -16.11 -9.74 1.90
CA ASP A 49 -16.79 -11.02 2.17
C ASP A 49 -16.35 -12.17 1.23
N SER A 50 -15.80 -11.84 0.05
CA SER A 50 -15.34 -12.82 -0.94
C SER A 50 -13.87 -13.17 -0.77
N GLN A 51 -13.05 -12.25 -0.25
CA GLN A 51 -11.63 -12.45 -0.01
C GLN A 51 -11.19 -11.79 1.30
N THR A 52 -11.10 -12.60 2.35
CA THR A 52 -10.75 -12.17 3.70
C THR A 52 -9.26 -11.93 3.91
N ASP A 53 -8.41 -12.53 3.08
CA ASP A 53 -6.94 -12.36 3.11
C ASP A 53 -6.43 -11.99 1.71
N PRO A 54 -6.53 -10.71 1.33
CA PRO A 54 -6.14 -10.26 0.01
C PRO A 54 -4.63 -10.07 -0.10
N THR A 55 -4.06 -10.31 -1.29
CA THR A 55 -2.65 -10.02 -1.55
C THR A 55 -2.40 -8.51 -1.62
N MET A 56 -1.14 -8.08 -1.49
CA MET A 56 -0.79 -6.66 -1.65
C MET A 56 -1.10 -6.13 -3.06
N GLU A 57 -1.05 -6.96 -4.10
CA GLU A 57 -1.47 -6.55 -5.45
C GLU A 57 -2.96 -6.20 -5.48
N LEU A 58 -3.81 -7.03 -4.86
CA LEU A 58 -5.24 -6.72 -4.79
C LEU A 58 -5.49 -5.47 -3.94
N ALA A 59 -4.73 -5.31 -2.85
CA ALA A 59 -4.79 -4.11 -2.03
C ALA A 59 -4.49 -2.85 -2.84
N PHE A 60 -3.41 -2.89 -3.63
CA PHE A 60 -3.01 -1.80 -4.51
C PHE A 60 -4.08 -1.45 -5.55
N ILE A 61 -4.60 -2.44 -6.28
CA ILE A 61 -5.65 -2.25 -7.30
C ILE A 61 -6.91 -1.65 -6.66
N THR A 62 -7.32 -2.17 -5.52
CA THR A 62 -8.52 -1.73 -4.82
C THR A 62 -8.39 -0.29 -4.35
N LEU A 63 -7.24 0.07 -3.78
CA LEU A 63 -6.99 1.42 -3.27
C LEU A 63 -6.87 2.46 -4.40
N ILE A 64 -6.26 2.12 -5.53
CA ILE A 64 -6.27 2.99 -6.73
C ILE A 64 -7.70 3.18 -7.24
N ASN A 65 -8.46 2.11 -7.41
CA ASN A 65 -9.83 2.20 -7.92
C ASN A 65 -10.75 3.02 -6.98
N ARG A 66 -10.54 2.93 -5.67
CA ARG A 66 -11.25 3.78 -4.70
C ARG A 66 -10.83 5.24 -4.84
N TRP A 67 -9.53 5.51 -4.91
CA TRP A 67 -9.01 6.86 -5.10
C TRP A 67 -9.54 7.49 -6.40
N ASP A 68 -9.54 6.75 -7.50
CA ASP A 68 -10.11 7.21 -8.77
C ASP A 68 -11.58 7.57 -8.63
N LYS A 69 -12.40 6.73 -7.99
CA LYS A 69 -13.83 7.02 -7.77
C LYS A 69 -14.05 8.28 -6.94
N GLU A 70 -13.23 8.49 -5.92
CA GLU A 70 -13.32 9.67 -5.05
C GLU A 70 -12.85 10.96 -5.75
N ASN A 71 -11.86 10.85 -6.63
CA ASN A 71 -11.23 12.00 -7.32
C ASN A 71 -11.75 12.20 -8.76
N SER A 72 -12.65 11.33 -9.25
CA SER A 72 -13.33 11.48 -10.55
C SER A 72 -14.29 12.67 -10.60
N HIS A 73 -14.59 13.28 -9.45
CA HIS A 73 -15.43 14.49 -9.35
C HIS A 73 -14.64 15.81 -9.37
N GLU A 74 -13.30 15.76 -9.48
CA GLU A 74 -12.44 16.95 -9.50
C GLU A 74 -12.03 17.41 -10.92
N GLN A 75 -12.68 16.90 -11.98
CA GLN A 75 -12.45 17.32 -13.38
C GLN A 75 -13.69 17.95 -14.03
#